data_AF-A0A645I235-F1
#
_entry.id   AF-A0A645I235-F1
#
_cell.length_a   1.000
_cell.length_b   1.000
_cell.length_c   1.000
_cell.angle_alpha   90.00
_cell.angle_beta   90.00
_cell.angle_gamma   90.00
#
_symmetry.space_group_name_H-M   'P 1'
#
loop_
_entity.id
_entity.type
_entity.pdbx_description
1 polymer ?
#
loop_
_entity_poly.entity_id
_entity_poly.type
_entity_poly.pdbx_seq_one_letter_code
_entity_poly.pdbx_strand_id
1 'polypeptide(L)'
;MRIEGIIFAAVITLLMFIVFALVVMGNEIILFMQNYIKVPNINFDLIHVFRYAMPFVLLFLIFSLAFKLLTYEKVGFVFVVPGALFSSIGFIIGSYAFSNYIGTKLKYYSNIYGNLSGMVVFFIWIFLLSVIFLTGAEINYFTGKYSYKKKD
;
A
#
# COMPACT_ATOMS: atom_id res chain seq x y z
N MET A 1 -20.41 19.45 1.55
CA MET A 1 -19.99 18.91 0.23
C MET A 1 -18.58 19.31 -0.20
N ARG A 2 -18.26 20.57 -0.58
CA ARG A 2 -16.90 20.92 -1.08
C ARG A 2 -15.78 20.84 -0.02
N ILE A 3 -16.02 21.33 1.19
CA ILE A 3 -15.01 21.35 2.27
C ILE A 3 -14.76 19.96 2.85
N GLU A 4 -15.81 19.15 3.03
CA GLU A 4 -15.68 17.78 3.53
C GLU A 4 -14.86 16.89 2.58
N GLY A 5 -15.04 17.05 1.26
CA GLY A 5 -14.24 16.36 0.27
C GLY A 5 -12.76 16.76 0.31
N ILE A 6 -12.46 18.04 0.53
CA ILE A 6 -11.08 18.54 0.65
C ILE A 6 -10.41 18.00 1.92
N ILE A 7 -11.10 18.06 3.06
CA ILE A 7 -10.58 17.54 4.34
C ILE A 7 -10.30 16.05 4.21
N PHE A 8 -11.21 15.29 3.61
CA PHE A 8 -11.02 13.86 3.42
C PHE A 8 -9.87 13.52 2.48
N ALA A 9 -9.75 14.22 1.35
CA ALA A 9 -8.63 14.04 0.42
C ALA A 9 -7.28 14.36 1.09
N ALA A 10 -7.24 15.41 1.93
CA ALA A 10 -6.07 15.74 2.72
C ALA A 10 -5.73 14.63 3.74
N VAL A 11 -6.73 14.06 4.42
CA VAL A 11 -6.54 12.94 5.35
C VAL A 11 -6.00 11.71 4.63
N ILE A 12 -6.57 11.32 3.49
CA ILE A 12 -6.05 10.18 2.70
C ILE A 12 -4.61 10.43 2.25
N THR A 13 -4.31 11.64 1.78
CA THR A 13 -2.96 12.00 1.33
C THR A 13 -1.96 11.88 2.47
N LEU A 14 -2.32 12.41 3.66
CA LEU A 14 -1.49 12.33 4.85
C LEU A 14 -1.28 10.88 5.32
N LEU A 15 -2.35 10.07 5.31
CA LEU A 15 -2.26 8.64 5.63
C LEU A 15 -1.36 7.89 4.64
N MET A 16 -1.42 8.21 3.34
CA MET A 16 -0.55 7.64 2.32
C MET A 16 0.93 7.98 2.55
N PHE A 17 1.24 9.21 2.95
CA PHE A 17 2.61 9.59 3.33
C PHE A 17 3.11 8.78 4.55
N ILE A 18 2.27 8.60 5.57
CA ILE A 18 2.61 7.79 6.75
C ILE A 18 2.89 6.33 6.36
N VAL A 19 2.05 5.74 5.51
CA VAL A 19 2.24 4.36 5.02
C VAL A 19 3.53 4.23 4.22
N PHE A 20 3.81 5.17 3.31
CA PHE A 20 5.05 5.14 2.54
C PHE A 20 6.28 5.19 3.45
N ALA A 21 6.28 6.08 4.44
CA ALA A 21 7.36 6.16 5.43
C ALA A 21 7.49 4.84 6.22
N LEU A 22 6.39 4.25 6.68
CA LEU A 22 6.41 3.00 7.43
C LEU A 22 6.91 1.81 6.59
N VAL A 23 6.45 1.67 5.34
CA VAL A 23 6.82 0.54 4.47
C VAL A 23 8.26 0.67 3.99
N VAL A 24 8.70 1.87 3.61
CA VAL A 24 10.03 2.09 3.05
C VAL A 24 11.10 2.26 4.13
N MET A 25 10.84 3.09 5.16
CA MET A 25 11.81 3.37 6.22
C MET A 25 11.74 2.36 7.38
N GLY A 26 10.68 1.55 7.48
CA GLY A 26 10.50 0.63 8.60
C GLY A 26 11.63 -0.39 8.75
N ASN A 27 12.29 -0.78 7.66
CA ASN A 27 13.46 -1.66 7.73
C ASN A 27 14.70 -0.96 8.31
N GLU A 28 14.97 0.26 7.86
CA GLU A 28 16.11 1.07 8.31
C GLU A 28 15.98 1.46 9.79
N ILE A 29 14.76 1.78 10.25
CA ILE A 29 14.48 2.12 11.64
C ILE A 29 14.79 0.95 12.58
N ILE A 30 14.40 -0.27 12.21
CA ILE A 30 14.63 -1.46 13.05
C ILE A 30 16.13 -1.79 13.12
N LEU A 31 16.84 -1.73 11.99
CA LEU A 31 18.28 -1.95 11.95
C LEU A 31 19.05 -0.87 12.75
N PHE A 32 18.59 0.38 12.70
CA PHE A 32 19.16 1.46 13.51
C PHE A 32 18.93 1.22 15.01
N MET A 33 17.71 0.82 15.40
CA MET A 33 17.39 0.48 16.79
C MET A 33 18.20 -0.72 17.30
N GLN A 34 18.38 -1.77 16.49
CA GLN A 34 19.18 -2.95 16.86
C GLN A 34 20.67 -2.65 17.03
N ASN A 35 21.23 -1.75 16.21
CA ASN A 35 22.65 -1.40 16.28
C ASN A 35 22.99 -0.40 17.39
N TYR A 36 22.10 0.55 17.70
CA TYR A 36 22.33 1.56 18.74
C TYR A 36 21.78 1.19 20.12
N ILE A 37 20.69 0.44 20.17
CA ILE A 37 20.01 0.08 21.41
C ILE A 37 20.11 -1.43 21.58
N LYS A 38 21.19 -1.89 22.22
CA LYS A 38 21.33 -3.29 22.69
C LYS A 38 20.35 -3.54 23.84
N VAL A 39 19.05 -3.61 23.56
CA VAL A 39 18.05 -3.96 24.58
C VAL A 39 18.02 -5.50 24.70
N PRO A 40 18.35 -6.06 25.87
CA PRO A 40 18.56 -7.50 26.01
C PRO A 40 17.27 -8.35 26.05
N ASN A 41 16.08 -7.73 26.04
CA ASN A 41 14.81 -8.42 26.35
C ASN A 41 13.63 -8.06 25.44
N ILE A 42 13.88 -7.54 24.24
CA ILE A 42 12.79 -7.32 23.27
C ILE A 42 12.69 -8.55 22.37
N ASN A 43 11.53 -9.21 22.36
CA ASN A 43 11.22 -10.26 21.40
C ASN A 43 11.17 -9.66 20.00
N PHE A 44 12.29 -9.76 19.26
CA PHE A 44 12.41 -9.22 17.90
C PHE A 44 11.36 -9.80 16.96
N ASP A 45 10.88 -11.03 17.21
CA ASP A 45 9.79 -11.66 16.45
C ASP A 45 8.49 -10.86 16.49
N LEU A 46 8.14 -10.28 17.64
CA LEU A 46 6.93 -9.48 17.81
C LEU A 46 7.01 -8.16 17.02
N ILE A 47 8.19 -7.55 16.97
CA ILE A 47 8.45 -6.34 16.16
C ILE A 47 8.32 -6.66 14.67
N HIS A 48 8.85 -7.81 14.23
CA HIS A 48 8.74 -8.23 12.84
C HIS A 48 7.28 -8.47 12.43
N VAL A 49 6.47 -9.11 13.27
CA VAL A 49 5.03 -9.29 13.01
C VAL A 49 4.31 -7.94 12.92
N PHE A 50 4.54 -7.04 13.88
CA PHE A 50 3.95 -5.70 13.86
C PHE A 50 4.35 -4.89 12.63
N ARG A 51 5.60 -5.03 12.16
CA ARG A 51 6.11 -4.34 10.97
C ARG A 51 5.33 -4.67 9.71
N TYR A 52 4.89 -5.91 9.53
CA TYR A 52 4.11 -6.30 8.35
C TYR A 52 2.61 -6.13 8.57
N ALA A 53 2.12 -6.37 9.77
CA ALA A 53 0.70 -6.24 10.10
C ALA A 53 0.22 -4.78 10.08
N MET A 54 1.00 -3.85 10.63
CA MET A 54 0.58 -2.44 10.74
C MET A 54 0.38 -1.76 9.37
N PRO A 55 1.32 -1.84 8.41
CA PRO A 55 1.11 -1.27 7.08
C PRO A 55 -0.01 -1.96 6.32
N PHE A 56 -0.20 -3.28 6.51
CA PHE A 56 -1.30 -4.00 5.88
C PHE A 56 -2.66 -3.47 6.34
N VAL A 57 -2.86 -3.31 7.65
CA VAL A 57 -4.11 -2.79 8.22
C VAL A 57 -4.36 -1.35 7.74
N LEU A 58 -3.32 -0.51 7.72
CA LEU A 58 -3.45 0.87 7.24
C LEU A 58 -3.79 0.93 5.75
N LEU A 59 -3.11 0.15 4.90
CA LEU A 59 -3.42 0.07 3.47
C LEU A 59 -4.85 -0.41 3.24
N PHE A 60 -5.29 -1.42 4.00
CA PHE A 60 -6.65 -1.93 3.91
C PHE A 60 -7.69 -0.87 4.27
N LEU A 61 -7.46 -0.09 5.32
CA LEU A 61 -8.33 1.02 5.70
C LEU A 61 -8.35 2.11 4.63
N ILE A 62 -7.20 2.50 4.09
CA ILE A 62 -7.13 3.56 3.06
C ILE A 62 -7.80 3.10 1.77
N PHE A 63 -7.53 1.88 1.28
CA PHE A 63 -8.19 1.37 0.07
C PHE A 63 -9.69 1.17 0.28
N SER A 64 -10.12 0.70 1.46
CA SER A 64 -11.55 0.62 1.79
C SER A 64 -12.21 2.00 1.77
N LEU A 65 -11.57 3.01 2.36
CA LEU A 65 -12.06 4.39 2.37
C LEU A 65 -12.09 4.98 0.96
N ALA A 66 -11.03 4.77 0.17
CA ALA A 66 -10.93 5.23 -1.20
C ALA A 66 -12.03 4.61 -2.06
N PHE A 67 -12.14 3.29 -2.12
CA PHE A 67 -13.15 2.61 -2.93
C PHE A 67 -14.59 2.90 -2.49
N LYS A 68 -14.82 3.12 -1.19
CA LYS A 68 -16.13 3.56 -0.70
C LYS A 68 -16.48 4.95 -1.24
N LEU A 69 -15.53 5.87 -1.34
CA LEU A 69 -15.76 7.17 -1.96
C LEU A 69 -15.96 7.11 -3.46
N LEU A 70 -15.21 6.24 -4.15
CA LEU A 70 -15.35 6.08 -5.59
C LEU A 70 -16.72 5.49 -5.96
N THR A 71 -17.37 4.79 -5.05
CA THR A 71 -18.70 4.22 -5.28
C THR A 71 -19.76 5.32 -5.15
N TYR A 72 -20.41 5.65 -6.26
CA TYR A 72 -21.50 6.64 -6.32
C TYR A 72 -22.76 6.20 -5.56
N GLU A 73 -23.00 4.90 -5.49
CA GLU A 73 -24.09 4.27 -4.74
C GLU A 73 -23.73 4.11 -3.25
N LYS A 74 -24.69 4.32 -2.34
CA LYS A 74 -24.51 4.11 -0.90
C LYS A 74 -24.41 2.61 -0.57
N VAL A 75 -23.26 2.02 -0.87
CA VAL A 75 -22.96 0.61 -0.56
C VAL A 75 -22.45 0.45 0.88
N GLY A 76 -22.82 -0.66 1.52
CA GLY A 76 -22.30 -1.02 2.83
C GLY A 76 -20.80 -1.33 2.78
N PHE A 77 -20.09 -1.15 3.90
CA PHE A 77 -18.64 -1.37 3.98
C PHE A 77 -18.20 -2.77 3.50
N VAL A 78 -19.05 -3.78 3.66
CA VAL A 78 -18.81 -5.18 3.26
C VAL A 78 -18.56 -5.33 1.75
N PHE A 79 -19.16 -4.46 0.93
CA PHE A 79 -19.02 -4.51 -0.54
C PHE A 79 -17.63 -4.12 -1.03
N VAL A 80 -16.90 -3.35 -0.22
CA VAL A 80 -15.63 -2.72 -0.59
C VAL A 80 -14.42 -3.53 -0.10
N VAL A 81 -14.65 -4.43 0.87
CA VAL A 81 -13.66 -5.32 1.48
C VAL A 81 -12.88 -6.17 0.45
N PRO A 82 -13.50 -6.86 -0.53
CA PRO A 82 -12.77 -7.80 -1.38
C PRO A 82 -11.72 -7.09 -2.25
N GLY A 83 -12.06 -5.97 -2.89
CA GLY A 83 -11.12 -5.17 -3.65
C GLY A 83 -10.08 -4.48 -2.77
N ALA A 84 -10.46 -4.01 -1.57
CA ALA A 84 -9.51 -3.41 -0.63
C ALA A 84 -8.47 -4.43 -0.13
N LEU A 85 -8.86 -5.68 0.13
CA LEU A 85 -7.95 -6.77 0.45
C LEU A 85 -6.99 -7.05 -0.71
N PHE A 86 -7.53 -7.21 -1.92
CA PHE A 86 -6.72 -7.46 -3.11
C PHE A 86 -5.68 -6.35 -3.33
N SER A 87 -6.10 -5.09 -3.29
CA SER A 87 -5.18 -3.96 -3.49
C SER A 87 -4.16 -3.84 -2.37
N SER A 88 -4.51 -4.13 -1.11
CA SER A 88 -3.56 -4.10 0.01
C SER A 88 -2.48 -5.17 -0.14
N ILE A 89 -2.88 -6.39 -0.46
CA ILE A 89 -1.94 -7.50 -0.69
C ILE A 89 -1.05 -7.20 -1.90
N GLY A 90 -1.66 -6.78 -3.01
CA GLY A 90 -0.94 -6.41 -4.23
C GLY A 90 0.07 -5.28 -3.99
N PHE A 91 -0.30 -4.25 -3.23
CA PHE A 91 0.59 -3.14 -2.90
C PHE A 91 1.83 -3.59 -2.12
N ILE A 92 1.65 -4.47 -1.13
CA ILE A 92 2.78 -5.03 -0.36
C ILE A 92 3.66 -5.88 -1.26
N ILE A 93 3.08 -6.79 -2.04
CA ILE A 93 3.85 -7.66 -2.95
C ILE A 93 4.61 -6.83 -3.98
N GLY A 94 3.96 -5.84 -4.59
CA GLY A 94 4.58 -4.95 -5.57
C GLY A 94 5.70 -4.11 -4.96
N SER A 95 5.53 -3.62 -3.74
CA SER A 95 6.55 -2.86 -3.01
C SER A 95 7.73 -3.75 -2.60
N TYR A 96 7.48 -4.99 -2.21
CA TYR A 96 8.53 -5.97 -1.92
C TYR A 96 9.32 -6.35 -3.16
N ALA A 97 8.64 -6.59 -4.30
CA ALA A 97 9.28 -6.84 -5.58
C ALA A 97 10.17 -5.66 -6.02
N PHE A 98 9.67 -4.43 -5.86
CA PHE A 98 10.43 -3.21 -6.14
C PHE A 98 11.67 -3.07 -5.26
N SER A 99 11.54 -3.28 -3.94
CA SER A 99 12.66 -3.23 -3.00
C SER A 99 13.78 -4.22 -3.38
N ASN A 100 13.42 -5.47 -3.69
CA ASN A 100 14.37 -6.49 -4.13
C ASN A 100 15.05 -6.13 -5.45
N TYR A 101 14.30 -5.57 -6.41
CA TYR A 101 14.84 -5.15 -7.70
C TYR A 101 15.86 -4.03 -7.54
N ILE A 102 15.56 -3.02 -6.71
CA ILE A 102 16.50 -1.94 -6.39
C ILE A 102 17.75 -2.48 -5.70
N GLY A 103 17.59 -3.35 -4.70
CA GLY A 103 18.71 -3.90 -3.93
C GLY A 103 19.69 -4.71 -4.76
N THR A 104 19.20 -5.45 -5.76
CA THR A 104 20.00 -6.44 -6.51
C THR A 104 20.46 -5.93 -7.87
N LYS A 105 19.56 -5.35 -8.68
CA LYS A 105 19.79 -5.10 -10.10
C LYS A 105 20.16 -3.64 -10.38
N LEU A 106 19.65 -2.70 -9.59
CA LEU A 106 19.83 -1.28 -9.86
C LEU A 106 21.30 -0.83 -9.71
N LYS A 107 22.09 -1.50 -8.86
CA LYS A 107 23.54 -1.26 -8.77
C LYS A 107 24.28 -1.47 -10.09
N TYR A 108 23.88 -2.47 -10.88
CA TYR A 108 24.51 -2.76 -12.17
C TYR A 108 24.08 -1.75 -13.25
N TYR A 109 22.76 -1.47 -13.34
CA TYR A 109 22.23 -0.53 -14.34
C TYR A 109 22.59 0.94 -14.04
N SER A 110 22.81 1.29 -12.77
CA SER A 110 23.27 2.61 -12.36
C SER A 110 24.68 2.94 -12.87
N ASN A 111 25.52 1.94 -13.17
CA ASN A 111 26.85 2.20 -13.74
C ASN A 111 26.80 2.64 -15.20
N ILE A 112 25.78 2.22 -15.95
CA ILE A 112 25.64 2.52 -17.39
C ILE A 112 24.77 3.76 -17.60
N TYR A 113 23.64 3.82 -16.91
CA TYR A 113 22.62 4.86 -17.11
C TYR A 113 22.54 5.87 -15.97
N GLY A 114 23.36 5.74 -14.93
CA GLY A 114 23.38 6.67 -13.80
C GLY A 114 22.00 6.79 -13.14
N ASN A 115 21.67 8.01 -12.72
CA ASN A 115 20.39 8.36 -12.07
C ASN A 115 19.15 8.07 -12.93
N LEU A 116 19.28 7.94 -14.26
CA LEU A 116 18.15 7.65 -15.14
C LEU A 116 17.55 6.26 -14.85
N SER A 117 18.40 5.30 -14.45
CA SER A 117 17.96 3.95 -14.10
C SER A 117 17.02 3.92 -12.89
N GLY A 118 17.26 4.77 -11.89
CA GLY A 118 16.40 4.91 -10.71
C GLY A 118 15.01 5.42 -11.06
N MET A 119 14.93 6.46 -11.89
CA MET A 119 13.66 7.09 -12.28
C MET A 119 12.78 6.14 -13.08
N VAL A 120 13.34 5.42 -14.06
CA VAL A 120 12.56 4.47 -14.89
C VAL A 120 11.96 3.36 -14.03
N VAL A 121 12.74 2.79 -13.12
CA VAL A 121 12.28 1.73 -12.22
C VAL A 121 11.20 2.24 -11.26
N PHE A 122 11.34 3.48 -10.80
CA PHE A 122 10.32 4.14 -9.99
C PHE A 122 9.00 4.35 -10.75
N PHE A 123 9.05 4.76 -12.02
CA PHE A 123 7.83 4.87 -12.85
C PHE A 123 7.17 3.51 -13.10
N ILE A 124 7.95 2.46 -13.33
CA ILE A 124 7.43 1.09 -13.46
C ILE A 124 6.71 0.67 -12.17
N TRP A 125 7.26 1.03 -11.00
CA TRP A 125 6.63 0.73 -9.73
C TRP A 125 5.31 1.47 -9.52
N ILE A 126 5.26 2.78 -9.77
CA ILE A 126 4.00 3.54 -9.72
C ILE A 126 2.97 2.96 -10.70
N PHE A 127 3.41 2.59 -11.90
CA PHE A 127 2.54 1.94 -12.89
C PHE A 127 1.98 0.61 -12.39
N LEU A 128 2.81 -0.23 -11.76
CA LEU A 128 2.33 -1.49 -11.17
C LEU A 128 1.29 -1.23 -10.08
N LEU A 129 1.54 -0.25 -9.21
CA LEU A 129 0.61 0.13 -8.14
C LEU A 129 -0.72 0.65 -8.69
N SER A 130 -0.70 1.42 -9.78
CA SER A 130 -1.93 1.93 -10.39
C SER A 130 -2.77 0.81 -10.99
N VAL A 131 -2.14 -0.18 -11.63
CA VAL A 131 -2.83 -1.38 -12.13
C VAL A 131 -3.48 -2.15 -10.96
N ILE A 132 -2.76 -2.38 -9.86
CA ILE A 132 -3.30 -3.06 -8.68
C ILE A 132 -4.51 -2.32 -8.09
N PHE A 133 -4.46 -0.98 -8.05
CA PHE A 133 -5.55 -0.15 -7.56
C PHE A 133 -6.78 -0.24 -8.48
N LEU A 134 -6.60 -0.11 -9.79
CA LEU A 134 -7.67 -0.20 -10.79
C LEU A 134 -8.33 -1.58 -10.78
N THR A 135 -7.54 -2.65 -10.79
CA THR A 135 -8.08 -4.02 -10.73
C THR A 135 -8.83 -4.27 -9.42
N GLY A 136 -8.37 -3.73 -8.29
CA GLY A 136 -9.12 -3.80 -7.02
C GLY A 136 -10.47 -3.11 -7.08
N ALA A 137 -10.56 -1.97 -7.79
CA ALA A 137 -11.83 -1.28 -8.02
C ALA A 137 -12.77 -2.11 -8.90
N GLU A 138 -12.26 -2.75 -9.95
CA GLU A 138 -13.05 -3.65 -10.81
C GLU A 138 -13.59 -4.86 -10.02
N ILE A 139 -12.76 -5.47 -9.16
CA ILE A 139 -13.19 -6.58 -8.29
C ILE A 139 -14.36 -6.14 -7.39
N ASN A 140 -14.28 -4.95 -6.83
CA ASN A 140 -15.38 -4.39 -6.02
C ASN A 140 -16.65 -4.19 -6.86
N TYR A 141 -16.53 -3.69 -8.09
CA TYR A 141 -17.68 -3.52 -9.00
C TYR A 141 -18.35 -4.87 -9.32
N PHE A 142 -17.57 -5.88 -9.73
CA PHE A 142 -18.12 -7.20 -10.05
C PHE A 142 -18.78 -7.86 -8.84
N THR A 143 -18.12 -7.81 -7.68
CA THR A 143 -18.66 -8.41 -6.45
C THR A 143 -19.96 -7.71 -6.00
N GLY A 144 -20.03 -6.38 -6.13
CA GLY A 144 -21.24 -5.62 -5.84
C GLY A 144 -22.41 -5.94 -6.78
N LYS A 145 -22.14 -6.12 -8.07
CA LYS A 145 -23.15 -6.54 -9.05
C LYS A 145 -23.76 -7.91 -8.72
N TYR A 146 -22.95 -8.87 -8.28
CA TYR A 146 -23.44 -10.20 -7.87
C TYR A 146 -24.32 -10.14 -6.62
N SER A 147 -24.02 -9.28 -5.66
CA SER A 147 -24.81 -9.16 -4.44
C SER A 147 -26.14 -8.41 -4.64
N TYR A 148 -26.27 -7.59 -5.69
CA TYR A 148 -27.56 -6.99 -6.07
C TYR A 148 -28.46 -8.02 -6.75
N LYS A 149 -27.92 -8.82 -7.68
CA LYS A 149 -28.66 -9.84 -8.44
C LYS A 149 -29.15 -11.04 -7.60
N LYS A 150 -28.64 -11.23 -6.38
CA LYS A 150 -29.08 -12.30 -5.46
C LYS A 150 -30.27 -11.89 -4.59
N LYS A 151 -30.65 -10.61 -4.62
CA LYS A 151 -31.74 -10.05 -3.82
C LYS A 151 -33.07 -9.94 -4.59
N ASP A 152 -33.00 -10.16 -5.91
CA ASP A 152 -34.13 -10.34 -6.84
C ASP A 152 -34.29 -11.83 -7.19
#